data_AF-J0P6Q9-F1
#
_entry.id   AF-J0P6Q9-F1
#
_cell.length_a   1.000
_cell.length_b   1.000
_cell.length_c   1.000
_cell.angle_alpha   90.00
_cell.angle_beta   90.00
_cell.angle_gamma   90.00
#
_symmetry.space_group_name_H-M   'P 1'
#
loop_
_entity.id
_entity.type
_entity.pdbx_description
1 polymer ?
#
loop_
_entity_poly.entity_id
_entity_poly.type
_entity_poly.pdbx_seq_one_letter_code
_entity_poly.pdbx_strand_id
1 'polypeptide(L)'
;MRIIKPPFPYKKAPEEKLLFLAGSIDMGKAQDWQSWVGYQLIKEDLLILNPRRDGWDNSWEQSIDHPEFKAQVDWELKGLEEADFRLFHFEPQSQSPITLMELGLFGPKKGSIVHCPKDFWRKGNVDVVCQRYGIPQADSLEAALDQIRAWM
;
A
#
# COMPACT_ATOMS: atom_id res chain seq x y z
N MET A 1 -11.82 10.50 -9.07
CA MET A 1 -11.10 9.95 -7.89
C MET A 1 -11.96 9.95 -6.62
N ARG A 2 -11.89 8.86 -5.85
CA ARG A 2 -12.26 8.87 -4.42
C ARG A 2 -11.23 8.10 -3.60
N ILE A 3 -10.99 8.56 -2.38
CA ILE A 3 -10.07 7.92 -1.43
C ILE A 3 -10.90 7.38 -0.27
N ILE A 4 -10.73 6.10 0.06
CA ILE A 4 -11.40 5.45 1.18
C ILE A 4 -10.35 4.95 2.17
N LYS A 5 -10.61 5.22 3.45
CA LYS A 5 -9.81 4.77 4.58
C LYS A 5 -10.61 3.78 5.44
N PRO A 6 -9.96 2.85 6.15
CA PRO A 6 -10.65 2.04 7.15
C PRO A 6 -11.18 2.92 8.30
N PRO A 7 -12.29 2.52 8.95
CA PRO A 7 -13.04 1.28 8.75
C PRO A 7 -14.16 1.41 7.69
N PHE A 8 -14.15 2.46 6.86
CA PHE A 8 -15.26 2.69 5.94
C PHE A 8 -15.33 1.59 4.86
N PRO A 9 -16.52 1.03 4.60
CA PRO A 9 -16.68 0.04 3.56
C PRO A 9 -16.52 0.70 2.18
N TYR A 10 -16.06 -0.09 1.22
CA TYR A 10 -16.00 0.31 -0.17
C TYR A 10 -16.68 -0.75 -1.05
N LYS A 11 -17.13 -0.30 -2.23
CA LYS A 11 -17.61 -1.14 -3.32
C LYS A 11 -16.96 -0.65 -4.59
N LYS A 12 -16.19 -1.50 -5.26
CA LYS A 12 -15.59 -1.20 -6.56
C LYS A 12 -16.64 -1.37 -7.66
N ALA A 13 -16.85 -0.36 -8.50
CA ALA A 13 -17.70 -0.52 -9.67
C ALA A 13 -16.99 -1.39 -10.74
N PRO A 14 -17.72 -2.09 -11.64
CA PRO A 14 -17.10 -3.05 -12.57
C PRO A 14 -15.94 -2.48 -13.41
N GLU A 15 -16.07 -1.23 -13.87
CA GLU A 15 -15.07 -0.56 -14.71
C GLU A 15 -14.11 0.35 -13.92
N GLU A 16 -14.33 0.53 -12.62
CA GLU A 16 -13.53 1.41 -11.78
C GLU A 16 -12.20 0.74 -11.42
N LYS A 17 -11.08 1.41 -11.72
CA LYS A 17 -9.76 0.92 -11.33
C LYS A 17 -9.49 1.18 -9.84
N LEU A 18 -8.92 0.20 -9.16
CA LEU A 18 -8.60 0.24 -7.74
C LEU A 18 -7.08 0.22 -7.53
N LEU A 19 -6.58 1.25 -6.83
CA LEU A 19 -5.20 1.33 -6.34
C LEU A 19 -5.18 1.15 -4.81
N PHE A 20 -4.40 0.18 -4.33
CA PHE A 20 -4.10 0.02 -2.90
C PHE A 20 -2.74 0.61 -2.54
N LEU A 21 -2.68 1.40 -1.48
CA LEU A 21 -1.46 2.05 -0.97
C LEU A 21 -0.83 1.24 0.17
N ALA A 22 -0.11 0.17 -0.16
CA ALA A 22 0.61 -0.65 0.80
C ALA A 22 1.92 0.04 1.20
N GLY A 23 2.27 0.04 2.48
CA GLY A 23 3.55 0.63 2.87
C GLY A 23 3.61 1.22 4.24
N SER A 24 4.67 1.99 4.44
CA SER A 24 5.05 2.54 5.73
C SER A 24 3.99 3.50 6.27
N ILE A 25 3.46 3.18 7.45
CA ILE A 25 2.64 4.10 8.27
C ILE A 25 3.38 4.39 9.59
N ASP A 26 4.08 3.38 10.12
CA ASP A 26 4.92 3.45 11.33
C ASP A 26 4.22 4.11 12.53
N MET A 27 2.97 3.71 12.80
CA MET A 27 2.15 4.29 13.88
C MET A 27 2.04 5.83 13.82
N GLY A 28 2.09 6.40 12.61
CA GLY A 28 2.03 7.83 12.36
C GLY A 28 3.38 8.55 12.32
N LYS A 29 4.51 7.86 12.58
CA LYS A 29 5.86 8.46 12.50
C LYS A 29 6.37 8.58 11.07
N ALA A 30 5.92 7.71 10.17
CA ALA A 30 6.22 7.84 8.76
C ALA A 30 5.57 9.11 8.20
N GLN A 31 6.22 9.71 7.21
CA GLN A 31 5.61 10.80 6.46
C GLN A 31 4.27 10.33 5.87
N ASP A 32 3.27 11.21 5.83
CA ASP A 32 1.97 10.93 5.20
C ASP A 32 2.08 10.96 3.67
N TRP A 33 2.84 10.02 3.12
CA TRP A 33 3.02 9.86 1.68
C TRP A 33 1.71 9.47 1.00
N GLN A 34 0.76 8.84 1.71
CA GLN A 34 -0.54 8.47 1.17
C GLN A 34 -1.36 9.70 0.80
N SER A 35 -1.35 10.76 1.64
CA SER A 35 -1.96 12.04 1.29
C SER A 35 -1.30 12.70 0.09
N TRP A 36 0.03 12.62 -0.03
CA TRP A 36 0.75 13.11 -1.21
C TRP A 36 0.34 12.35 -2.49
N VAL A 37 0.28 11.01 -2.45
CA VAL A 37 -0.20 10.20 -3.59
C VAL A 37 -1.63 10.58 -3.96
N GLY A 38 -2.51 10.75 -2.97
CA GLY A 38 -3.89 11.19 -3.20
C GLY A 38 -3.97 12.54 -3.92
N TYR A 39 -3.07 13.48 -3.59
CA TYR A 39 -2.97 14.75 -4.31
C TYR A 39 -2.47 14.57 -5.75
N GLN A 40 -1.44 13.76 -5.96
CA GLN A 40 -0.87 13.50 -7.30
C GLN A 40 -1.85 12.83 -8.26
N LEU A 41 -2.79 12.04 -7.73
CA LEU A 41 -3.77 11.29 -8.52
C LEU A 41 -5.17 11.93 -8.54
N ILE A 42 -5.31 13.19 -8.08
CA ILE A 42 -6.62 13.83 -7.89
C ILE A 42 -7.47 13.92 -9.17
N LYS A 43 -6.81 13.99 -10.34
CA LYS A 43 -7.46 14.08 -11.66
C LYS A 43 -7.78 12.71 -12.28
N GLU A 44 -7.27 11.62 -11.71
CA GLU A 44 -7.47 10.28 -12.25
C GLU A 44 -8.82 9.70 -11.81
N ASP A 45 -9.41 8.86 -12.66
CA ASP A 45 -10.63 8.14 -12.30
C ASP A 45 -10.32 6.82 -11.60
N LEU A 46 -9.82 6.95 -10.36
CA LEU A 46 -9.39 5.85 -9.51
C LEU A 46 -10.14 5.82 -8.18
N LEU A 47 -10.42 4.59 -7.71
CA LEU A 47 -10.64 4.30 -6.30
C LEU A 47 -9.29 4.04 -5.63
N ILE A 48 -8.93 4.87 -4.65
CA ILE A 48 -7.73 4.67 -3.84
C ILE A 48 -8.13 4.13 -2.47
N LEU A 49 -7.57 2.99 -2.10
CA LEU A 49 -7.64 2.47 -0.75
C LEU A 49 -6.39 2.88 0.02
N ASN A 50 -6.59 3.76 1.01
CA ASN A 50 -5.55 4.26 1.90
C ASN A 50 -5.69 3.58 3.28
N PRO A 51 -4.79 2.65 3.66
CA PRO A 51 -4.90 1.92 4.92
C PRO A 51 -4.58 2.77 6.15
N ARG A 52 -4.02 3.97 6.00
CA ARG A 52 -3.71 4.89 7.12
C ARG A 52 -4.99 5.40 7.78
N ARG A 53 -5.43 4.70 8.83
CA ARG A 53 -6.65 4.98 9.61
C ARG A 53 -6.51 6.26 10.43
N ASP A 54 -7.46 7.19 10.28
CA ASP A 54 -7.44 8.46 11.02
C ASP A 54 -7.71 8.27 12.53
N GLY A 55 -8.54 7.29 12.89
CA GLY A 55 -8.88 6.95 14.28
C GLY A 55 -8.13 5.71 14.80
N TRP A 56 -6.85 5.56 14.44
CA TRP A 56 -6.01 4.48 14.97
C TRP A 56 -5.65 4.75 16.43
N ASP A 57 -5.76 3.73 17.28
CA ASP A 57 -5.35 3.79 18.69
C ASP A 57 -4.19 2.82 18.93
N ASN A 58 -3.05 3.37 19.37
CA ASN A 58 -1.84 2.59 19.63
C ASN A 58 -1.97 1.67 20.86
N SER A 59 -3.05 1.79 21.64
CA SER A 59 -3.36 0.88 22.75
C SER A 59 -4.07 -0.41 22.30
N TRP A 60 -4.52 -0.50 21.05
CA TRP A 60 -5.16 -1.72 20.55
C TRP A 60 -4.20 -2.90 20.59
N GLU A 61 -4.68 -3.98 21.19
CA GLU A 61 -3.96 -5.24 21.21
C GLU A 61 -3.88 -5.79 19.78
N GLN A 62 -2.67 -6.15 19.34
CA GLN A 62 -2.44 -6.78 18.05
C GLN A 62 -2.78 -8.28 18.13
N SER A 63 -4.05 -8.58 18.40
CA SER A 63 -4.60 -9.92 18.53
C SER A 63 -5.77 -10.12 17.59
N ILE A 64 -5.91 -11.33 17.04
CA ILE A 64 -7.07 -11.70 16.22
C ILE A 64 -8.39 -11.59 17.00
N ASP A 65 -8.33 -11.67 18.33
CA ASP A 65 -9.49 -11.54 19.22
C ASP A 65 -9.88 -10.07 19.50
N HIS A 66 -9.05 -9.09 19.10
CA HIS A 66 -9.37 -7.67 19.20
C HIS A 66 -10.12 -7.21 17.93
N PRO A 67 -11.43 -6.88 18.02
CA PRO A 67 -12.27 -6.69 16.83
C PRO A 67 -11.80 -5.56 15.90
N GLU A 68 -11.38 -4.43 16.45
CA GLU A 68 -10.97 -3.26 15.67
C GLU A 68 -9.64 -3.48 14.94
N PHE A 69 -8.70 -4.17 15.59
CA PHE A 69 -7.45 -4.60 14.98
C PHE A 69 -7.71 -5.62 13.88
N LYS A 70 -8.48 -6.66 14.16
CA LYS A 70 -8.85 -7.68 13.16
C LYS A 70 -9.55 -7.04 11.96
N ALA A 71 -10.50 -6.13 12.19
CA ALA A 71 -11.22 -5.44 11.12
C ALA A 71 -10.31 -4.57 10.25
N GLN A 72 -9.27 -3.94 10.83
CA GLN A 72 -8.24 -3.24 10.05
C GLN A 72 -7.51 -4.21 9.12
N VAL A 73 -6.98 -5.31 9.68
CA VAL A 73 -6.20 -6.29 8.91
C VAL A 73 -7.05 -6.95 7.83
N ASP A 74 -8.29 -7.34 8.14
CA ASP A 74 -9.23 -7.89 7.15
C ASP A 74 -9.51 -6.89 6.01
N TRP A 75 -9.66 -5.60 6.33
CA TRP A 75 -9.89 -4.54 5.35
C TRP A 75 -8.68 -4.37 4.42
N GLU A 76 -7.46 -4.39 4.98
CA GLU A 76 -6.21 -4.29 4.22
C GLU A 76 -6.03 -5.48 3.28
N LEU A 77 -6.20 -6.70 3.79
CA LEU A 77 -6.08 -7.93 2.99
C LEU A 77 -7.10 -7.96 1.85
N LYS A 78 -8.37 -7.62 2.13
CA LYS A 78 -9.40 -7.54 1.10
C LYS A 78 -9.05 -6.51 0.02
N GLY A 79 -8.57 -5.33 0.43
CA GLY A 79 -8.16 -4.27 -0.49
C GLY A 79 -6.99 -4.70 -1.39
N LEU A 80 -5.97 -5.34 -0.81
CA LEU A 80 -4.82 -5.90 -1.53
C LEU A 80 -5.23 -7.00 -2.52
N GLU A 81 -6.21 -7.83 -2.16
CA GLU A 81 -6.74 -8.90 -3.00
C GLU A 81 -7.50 -8.37 -4.22
N GLU A 82 -8.37 -7.38 -4.03
CA GLU A 82 -9.27 -6.82 -5.05
C GLU A 82 -8.64 -5.75 -5.94
N ALA A 83 -7.47 -5.21 -5.55
CA ALA A 83 -6.83 -4.12 -6.26
C ALA A 83 -6.44 -4.50 -7.70
N ASP A 84 -6.56 -3.55 -8.62
CA ASP A 84 -5.95 -3.65 -9.94
C ASP A 84 -4.47 -3.28 -9.86
N PHE A 85 -4.16 -2.30 -9.01
CA PHE A 85 -2.82 -1.77 -8.79
C PHE A 85 -2.45 -1.80 -7.31
N ARG A 86 -1.21 -2.19 -7.01
CA ARG A 86 -0.65 -2.20 -5.65
C ARG A 86 0.64 -1.40 -5.65
N LEU A 87 0.67 -0.30 -4.92
CA LEU A 87 1.91 0.44 -4.66
C LEU A 87 2.43 0.03 -3.30
N PHE A 88 3.61 -0.59 -3.26
CA PHE A 88 4.33 -0.92 -2.04
C PHE A 88 5.41 0.14 -1.80
N HIS A 89 5.25 0.97 -0.77
CA HIS A 89 6.21 2.00 -0.41
C HIS A 89 6.92 1.74 0.92
N PHE A 90 8.24 1.68 0.87
CA PHE A 90 9.10 1.59 2.04
C PHE A 90 9.72 2.96 2.36
N GLU A 91 9.57 3.42 3.59
CA GLU A 91 10.25 4.61 4.11
C GLU A 91 11.64 4.21 4.65
N PRO A 92 12.71 4.99 4.40
CA PRO A 92 14.07 4.65 4.85
C PRO A 92 14.20 4.29 6.33
N GLN A 93 13.46 4.98 7.20
CA GLN A 93 13.57 4.83 8.66
C GLN A 93 12.53 3.85 9.24
N SER A 94 11.63 3.31 8.43
CA SER A 94 10.62 2.36 8.88
C SER A 94 11.17 0.93 8.84
N GLN A 95 10.63 0.06 9.72
CA GLN A 95 10.88 -1.37 9.63
C GLN A 95 9.93 -2.08 8.66
N SER A 96 8.71 -1.54 8.50
CA SER A 96 7.64 -2.02 7.60
C SER A 96 7.43 -3.56 7.60
N PRO A 97 7.38 -4.26 8.75
CA PRO A 97 7.31 -5.73 8.78
C PRO A 97 6.04 -6.27 8.13
N ILE A 98 4.90 -5.59 8.32
CA ILE A 98 3.64 -5.98 7.70
C ILE A 98 3.69 -5.77 6.17
N THR A 99 4.24 -4.65 5.70
CA THR A 99 4.45 -4.42 4.25
C THR A 99 5.35 -5.47 3.60
N LEU A 100 6.38 -5.96 4.30
CA LEU A 100 7.21 -7.06 3.80
C LEU A 100 6.41 -8.36 3.65
N MET A 101 5.49 -8.65 4.59
CA MET A 101 4.58 -9.78 4.50
C MET A 101 3.58 -9.61 3.35
N GLU A 102 2.97 -8.44 3.21
CA GLU A 102 2.05 -8.11 2.11
C GLU A 102 2.74 -8.21 0.75
N LEU A 103 4.00 -7.75 0.63
CA LEU A 103 4.80 -7.90 -0.57
C LEU A 103 5.01 -9.38 -0.92
N GLY A 104 5.27 -10.22 0.08
CA GLY A 104 5.38 -11.67 -0.12
C GLY A 104 4.08 -12.32 -0.60
N LEU A 105 2.93 -11.87 -0.10
CA LEU A 105 1.61 -12.40 -0.45
C LEU A 105 1.10 -11.91 -1.82
N PHE A 106 1.29 -10.63 -2.12
CA PHE A 106 0.61 -9.95 -3.23
C PHE A 106 1.55 -9.31 -4.25
N GLY A 107 2.84 -9.16 -3.94
CA GLY A 107 3.84 -8.60 -4.84
C GLY A 107 3.86 -9.24 -6.23
N PRO A 108 3.85 -10.59 -6.35
CA PRO A 108 3.83 -11.26 -7.65
C PRO A 108 2.54 -11.08 -8.48
N LYS A 109 1.47 -10.50 -7.92
CA LYS A 109 0.25 -10.21 -8.70
C LYS A 109 0.53 -9.11 -9.74
N LYS A 110 -0.14 -9.21 -10.90
CA LYS A 110 -0.08 -8.16 -11.94
C LYS A 110 -0.53 -6.81 -11.36
N GLY A 111 0.12 -5.73 -11.80
CA GLY A 111 -0.19 -4.37 -11.35
C GLY A 111 0.45 -3.99 -10.02
N SER A 112 1.34 -4.81 -9.48
CA SER A 112 2.15 -4.46 -8.31
C SER A 112 3.39 -3.68 -8.72
N ILE A 113 3.72 -2.63 -7.98
CA ILE A 113 4.95 -1.86 -8.10
C ILE A 113 5.53 -1.55 -6.73
N VAL A 114 6.85 -1.63 -6.61
CA VAL A 114 7.58 -1.38 -5.37
C VAL A 114 8.42 -0.12 -5.50
N HIS A 115 8.31 0.77 -4.53
CA HIS A 115 9.28 1.84 -4.30
C HIS A 115 10.01 1.56 -2.99
N CYS A 116 11.29 1.19 -3.10
CA CYS A 116 12.15 0.80 -1.99
C CYS A 116 13.48 1.59 -2.03
N PRO A 117 13.57 2.74 -1.32
CA PRO A 117 14.75 3.58 -1.28
C PRO A 117 16.00 2.83 -0.79
N LYS A 118 17.17 3.28 -1.27
CA LYS A 118 18.49 2.70 -0.93
C LYS A 118 18.75 2.52 0.56
N ASP A 119 18.18 3.40 1.37
CA ASP A 119 18.43 3.50 2.82
C ASP A 119 17.49 2.60 3.64
N PHE A 120 16.53 1.90 3.02
CA PHE A 120 15.68 0.94 3.73
C PHE A 120 16.50 -0.27 4.20
N TRP A 121 16.44 -0.57 5.50
CA TRP A 121 17.29 -1.55 6.19
C TRP A 121 17.22 -3.00 5.66
N ARG A 122 16.21 -3.34 4.86
CA ARG A 122 16.04 -4.65 4.21
C ARG A 122 16.00 -4.56 2.68
N LYS A 123 16.45 -3.46 2.08
CA LYS A 123 16.43 -3.25 0.63
C LYS A 123 16.99 -4.44 -0.15
N GLY A 124 18.15 -4.99 0.22
CA GLY A 124 18.73 -6.12 -0.51
C GLY A 124 17.81 -7.35 -0.57
N ASN A 125 16.98 -7.58 0.46
CA ASN A 125 15.99 -8.67 0.43
C ASN A 125 14.83 -8.33 -0.52
N VAL A 126 14.34 -7.09 -0.45
CA VAL A 126 13.30 -6.58 -1.35
C VAL A 126 13.76 -6.68 -2.81
N ASP A 127 15.00 -6.28 -3.12
CA ASP A 127 15.57 -6.33 -4.47
C ASP A 127 15.63 -7.77 -5.00
N VAL A 128 16.12 -8.72 -4.20
CA VAL A 128 16.19 -10.14 -4.59
C VAL A 128 14.80 -10.72 -4.82
N VAL A 129 13.81 -10.42 -3.97
CA VAL A 129 12.42 -10.86 -4.14
C VAL A 129 11.84 -10.27 -5.42
N CYS A 130 11.97 -8.96 -5.61
CA CYS A 130 11.44 -8.28 -6.80
C CYS A 130 12.06 -8.83 -8.08
N GLN A 131 13.37 -9.02 -8.11
CA GLN A 131 14.06 -9.62 -9.26
C GLN A 131 13.59 -11.06 -9.51
N ARG A 132 13.50 -11.89 -8.46
CA ARG A 132 13.13 -13.30 -8.58
C ARG A 132 11.71 -13.50 -9.12
N TYR A 133 10.78 -12.65 -8.70
CA TYR A 133 9.36 -12.76 -9.06
C TYR A 133 8.91 -11.79 -10.15
N GLY A 134 9.84 -11.03 -10.74
CA GLY A 134 9.53 -10.07 -11.81
C GLY A 134 8.65 -8.91 -11.36
N ILE A 135 8.79 -8.47 -10.12
CA ILE A 135 8.03 -7.35 -9.55
C ILE A 135 8.74 -6.04 -9.95
N PRO A 136 8.08 -5.13 -10.68
CA PRO A 136 8.66 -3.83 -11.04
C PRO A 136 9.06 -3.02 -9.81
N GLN A 137 10.25 -2.43 -9.86
CA GLN A 137 10.71 -1.46 -8.87
C GLN A 137 10.86 -0.09 -9.52
N ALA A 138 10.46 0.96 -8.80
CA ALA A 138 10.62 2.35 -9.18
C ALA A 138 11.67 3.02 -8.29
N ASP A 139 12.41 3.97 -8.87
CA ASP A 139 13.45 4.74 -8.17
C ASP A 139 12.87 5.87 -7.30
N SER A 140 11.63 6.27 -7.55
CA SER A 140 10.89 7.25 -6.74
C SER A 140 9.40 6.93 -6.68
N LEU A 141 8.68 7.58 -5.77
CA LEU A 141 7.22 7.51 -5.73
C LEU A 141 6.59 8.05 -7.02
N GLU A 142 7.10 9.15 -7.57
CA GLU A 142 6.65 9.73 -8.85
C GLU A 142 6.76 8.72 -9.99
N ALA A 143 7.92 8.05 -10.12
CA ALA A 143 8.12 7.03 -11.14
C ALA A 143 7.16 5.84 -10.95
N ALA A 144 6.82 5.49 -9.71
CA ALA A 144 5.82 4.47 -9.43
C ALA A 144 4.42 4.91 -9.88
N LEU A 145 4.05 6.17 -9.65
CA LEU A 145 2.77 6.73 -10.09
C LEU A 145 2.69 6.82 -11.63
N ASP A 146 3.77 7.19 -12.30
CA ASP A 146 3.83 7.21 -13.76
C ASP A 146 3.65 5.83 -14.37
N GLN A 147 4.23 4.80 -13.74
CA GLN A 147 4.02 3.42 -14.15
C GLN A 147 2.57 2.95 -13.94
N ILE A 148 1.93 3.36 -12.83
CA ILE A 148 0.51 3.08 -12.59
C ILE A 148 -0.34 3.75 -13.66
N ARG A 149 -0.07 5.02 -14.01
CA ARG A 149 -0.75 5.72 -15.11
C ARG A 149 -0.61 5.00 -16.44
N ALA A 150 0.58 4.48 -16.74
CA ALA A 150 0.82 3.72 -17.96
C ALA A 150 0.09 2.36 -18.00
N TRP A 151 -0.38 1.85 -16.86
CA TRP A 151 -1.16 0.61 -16.79
C TRP A 151 -2.68 0.82 -16.82
N MET A 152 -3.16 2.05 -16.59
CA MET A 152 -4.58 2.41 -16.68
C MET A 152 -5.06 2.37 -18.12
#